data_AF-A0A2V5S8J2-F1
#
_entry.id   AF-A0A2V5S8J2-F1
#
_cell.length_a   1.000
_cell.length_b   1.000
_cell.length_c   1.000
_cell.angle_alpha   90.00
_cell.angle_beta   90.00
_cell.angle_gamma   90.00
#
_symmetry.space_group_name_H-M   'P 1'
#
loop_
_entity.id
_entity.type
_entity.pdbx_description
1 polymer ?
#
loop_
_entity_poly.entity_id
_entity_poly.type
_entity_poly.pdbx_seq_one_letter_code
_entity_poly.pdbx_strand_id
1 'polypeptide(L)' 'MKGSPQSFLDLPGIKKLRSGKVREVFDLGETLLFVATDRLSAFDVILP' A
#
# COMPACT_ATOMS: atom_id res chain seq x y z
N MET A 1 -22.15 -2.46 7.12
CA MET A 1 -20.78 -2.20 7.61
C MET A 1 -20.00 -1.45 6.53
N LYS A 2 -19.95 -0.11 6.56
CA LYS A 2 -18.91 0.61 5.81
C LYS A 2 -17.69 0.65 6.71
N GLY A 3 -16.70 -0.18 6.41
CA GLY A 3 -15.38 -0.04 7.05
C GLY A 3 -14.87 1.36 6.78
N SER A 4 -14.33 2.02 7.80
CA SER A 4 -13.60 3.26 7.60
C SER A 4 -12.50 3.04 6.55
N PRO A 5 -12.23 4.02 5.67
CA PRO A 5 -11.15 3.89 4.71
C PRO A 5 -9.84 3.59 5.46
N GLN A 6 -9.24 2.45 5.16
CA GLN A 6 -7.92 2.09 5.68
C GLN A 6 -6.89 2.80 4.79
N SER A 7 -6.35 3.91 5.29
CA SER A 7 -5.35 4.71 4.58
C SER A 7 -3.94 4.15 4.69
N PHE A 8 -3.73 3.15 5.56
CA PHE A 8 -2.45 2.47 5.73
C PHE A 8 -2.65 0.96 5.69
N LEU A 9 -1.65 0.26 5.12
CA LEU A 9 -1.57 -1.20 5.09
C LEU A 9 -0.41 -1.64 5.98
N ASP A 10 -0.74 -2.46 6.98
CA ASP A 10 0.21 -3.12 7.86
C ASP A 10 0.11 -4.64 7.69
N LEU A 11 1.27 -5.28 7.57
CA LEU A 11 1.41 -6.73 7.42
C LEU A 11 2.40 -7.22 8.48
N PRO A 12 1.92 -7.62 9.67
CA PRO A 12 2.78 -8.02 10.77
C PRO A 12 3.76 -9.11 10.36
N GLY A 13 5.03 -8.95 10.74
CA GLY A 13 6.09 -9.91 10.43
C GLY A 13 6.66 -9.79 9.01
N ILE A 14 6.13 -8.90 8.17
CA ILE A 14 6.67 -8.62 6.84
C ILE A 14 7.22 -7.20 6.79
N LYS A 15 8.50 -7.05 6.46
CA LYS A 15 9.15 -5.74 6.41
C LYS A 15 8.59 -4.92 5.26
N LYS A 16 7.98 -3.78 5.59
CA LYS A 16 7.59 -2.77 4.61
C LYS A 16 8.82 -2.04 4.06
N LEU A 17 8.98 -2.06 2.74
CA LEU A 17 10.10 -1.41 2.06
C LEU A 17 9.74 -0.01 1.57
N ARG A 18 8.55 0.13 0.96
CA ARG A 18 8.14 1.41 0.36
C ARG A 18 6.62 1.55 0.30
N SER A 19 6.17 2.78 0.52
CA SER A 19 4.81 3.22 0.18
C SER A 19 4.87 4.15 -1.03
N GLY A 20 4.17 3.80 -2.11
CA GLY A 20 3.95 4.65 -3.27
C GLY A 20 2.56 5.29 -3.26
N LYS A 21 2.20 5.99 -4.34
CA LYS A 21 0.86 6.63 -4.46
C LYS A 21 -0.28 5.61 -4.44
N VAL A 22 -0.08 4.48 -5.12
CA VAL A 22 -1.13 3.47 -5.37
C VAL A 22 -0.66 2.03 -5.12
N ARG A 23 0.58 1.86 -4.62
CA ARG A 23 1.20 0.56 -4.40
C ARG A 23 2.01 0.55 -3.12
N GLU A 24 2.04 -0.59 -2.47
CA GLU A 24 2.90 -0.88 -1.33
C GLU A 24 3.88 -2.00 -1.71
N VAL A 25 5.10 -1.92 -1.19
CA VAL A 25 6.16 -2.89 -1.47
C VAL A 25 6.68 -3.46 -0.16
N PHE A 26 6.70 -4.79 -0.07
CA PHE A 26 7.19 -5.52 1.08
C PHE A 26 8.26 -6.53 0.69
N ASP A 27 9.14 -6.81 1.65
CA ASP A 27 10.25 -7.75 1.54
C ASP A 27 9.80 -9.16 1.94
N LEU A 28 9.96 -10.14 1.05
CA LEU A 28 9.78 -11.58 1.35
C LEU A 28 11.12 -12.34 1.34
N GLY A 29 12.26 -11.64 1.39
CA GLY A 29 13.60 -12.24 1.29
C GLY A 29 14.05 -12.31 -0.17
N GLU A 30 13.77 -13.44 -0.83
CA GLU A 30 14.21 -13.66 -2.23
C GLU A 30 13.32 -12.96 -3.26
N THR A 31 12.10 -12.60 -2.87
CA THR A 31 11.10 -11.97 -3.73
C THR A 31 10.47 -10.76 -3.07
N LEU A 32 9.77 -9.97 -3.88
CA LEU A 32 9.03 -8.80 -3.41
C LEU A 32 7.53 -9.04 -3.51
N LEU A 33 6.81 -8.64 -2.47
CA LEU A 33 5.36 -8.52 -2.52
C LEU A 33 4.97 -7.12 -2.96
N PHE A 34 4.34 -7.02 -4.13
CA PHE A 34 3.68 -5.81 -4.59
C PHE A 34 2.19 -5.88 -4.29
N VAL A 35 1.70 -4.93 -3.49
CA VAL A 35 0.28 -4.79 -3.20
C VAL A 35 -0.25 -3.58 -3.95
N ALA A 36 -1.15 -3.82 -4.92
CA ALA A 36 -1.93 -2.76 -5.53
C ALA A 36 -3.04 -2.34 -4.55
N THR A 37 -3.05 -1.07 -4.16
CA THR A 37 -4.08 -0.52 -3.28
C THR A 37 -5.20 0.10 -4.12
N ASP A 38 -6.38 0.26 -3.53
CA ASP A 38 -7.49 0.98 -4.17
C ASP A 38 -7.29 2.51 -4.19
N ARG A 39 -6.18 3.04 -3.64
CA ARG A 39 -5.83 4.45 -3.77
C ARG A 39 -5.67 4.81 -5.24
N LEU A 40 -6.25 5.94 -5.62
CA LEU A 40 -6.14 6.52 -6.95
C LEU A 40 -5.35 7.82 -6.87
N SER A 41 -4.64 8.20 -7.94
CA SER A 41 -3.93 9.49 -8.00
C SER A 41 -4.22 10.22 -9.30
N ALA A 42 -4.37 11.54 -9.22
CA ALA A 42 -4.51 12.44 -10.37
C ALA A 42 -3.80 13.77 -10.07
N PHE A 43 -3.25 14.43 -11.10
CA PHE A 43 -2.51 15.70 -10.95
C PHE A 43 -1.43 15.66 -9.86
N ASP A 44 -0.70 14.56 -9.80
CA ASP A 44 0.34 14.27 -8.81
C ASP A 44 -0.14 14.15 -7.34
N VAL A 45 -1.45 14.13 -7.09
CA VAL A 45 -2.05 14.02 -5.75
C VAL A 45 -2.78 12.69 -5.58
N ILE A 46 -2.73 12.10 -4.38
CA ILE A 46 -3.51 10.91 -4.01
C ILE A 46 -4.93 11.36 -3.64
N LEU A 47 -5.94 10.69 -4.18
CA LEU A 47 -7.34 11.00 -3.91
C LEU A 47 -7.78 10.45 -2.53
N PRO A 48 -8.75 11.11 -1.87
CA PRO A 48 -9.27 10.70 -0.57
C PRO A 48 -10.12 9.42 -0.61
#